data_AF-A0A9E1IMV0-F1
#
_entry.id   AF-A0A9E1IMV0-F1
#
_cell.length_a   1.000
_cell.length_b   1.000
_cell.length_c   1.000
_cell.angle_alpha   90.00
_cell.angle_beta   90.00
_cell.angle_gamma   90.00
#
_symmetry.space_group_name_H-M   'P 1'
#
loop_
_entity.id
_entity.type
_entity.pdbx_description
1 polymer ?
#
loop_
_entity_poly.entity_id
_entity_poly.type
_entity_poly.pdbx_seq_one_letter_code
_entity_poly.pdbx_strand_id
1 'polypeptide(L)'
;MSDWARENVVFLSACLEQVRLALATEPAGADESKEVVPPLAWPSWPADLERLPSFQVLCERADLDPFAASVLLLCAGMELDTRFPALCAEINQNEACPWPSFSLAMRALPGAYWQAIAPSAPLRRFQLIRLESGQLVTQARIWCDERVWQFLLNIEGLDSRLAHQVNEPELPDGLAPSQEALAQRLHDTLLSCAETEFPVVQLLGRSVVDSLAVAHRACHPLGLRLFKLKEDLLPPPGEELEEML
;
A
#
# COMPACT_ATOMS: atom_id res chain seq x y z
N MET A 1 -11.28 17.42 9.18
CA MET A 1 -10.13 16.51 9.21
C MET A 1 -10.03 15.99 10.63
N SER A 2 -10.10 14.68 10.85
CA SER A 2 -9.96 14.09 12.19
C SER A 2 -8.55 14.37 12.75
N ASP A 3 -8.39 14.35 14.07
CA ASP A 3 -7.08 14.52 14.71
C ASP A 3 -6.08 13.49 14.18
N TRP A 4 -6.51 12.23 14.03
CA TRP A 4 -5.71 11.16 13.40
C TRP A 4 -5.22 11.52 11.99
N ALA A 5 -6.09 12.06 11.13
CA ALA A 5 -5.71 12.36 9.74
C ALA A 5 -4.66 13.48 9.67
N ARG A 6 -4.75 14.46 10.58
CA ARG A 6 -3.72 15.50 10.71
C ARG A 6 -2.39 14.90 11.15
N GLU A 7 -2.39 14.12 12.23
CA GLU A 7 -1.17 13.51 12.76
C GLU A 7 -0.55 12.53 11.74
N ASN A 8 -1.36 11.81 10.96
CA ASN A 8 -0.87 10.92 9.90
C ASN A 8 -0.05 11.67 8.85
N VAL A 9 -0.51 12.85 8.41
CA VAL A 9 0.23 13.70 7.45
C VAL A 9 1.51 14.26 8.06
N VAL A 10 1.48 14.68 9.33
CA VAL A 10 2.67 15.17 10.06
C VAL A 10 3.72 14.05 10.17
N PHE A 11 3.29 12.87 10.57
CA PHE A 11 4.14 11.69 10.68
C PHE A 11 4.73 11.30 9.32
N LEU A 12 3.92 11.23 8.26
CA LEU A 12 4.40 10.94 6.91
C LEU A 12 5.43 11.96 6.43
N SER A 13 5.18 13.25 6.68
CA SER A 13 6.10 14.33 6.30
C SER A 13 7.45 14.19 7.02
N ALA A 14 7.44 13.82 8.30
CA ALA A 14 8.66 13.56 9.07
C ALA A 14 9.40 12.30 8.58
N CYS A 15 8.70 11.24 8.17
CA CYS A 15 9.31 10.07 7.53
C CYS A 15 9.98 10.43 6.20
N LEU A 16 9.31 11.22 5.34
CA LEU A 16 9.88 11.70 4.07
C LEU A 16 11.13 12.54 4.31
N GLU A 17 11.13 13.39 5.34
CA GLU A 17 12.28 14.20 5.70
C GLU A 17 13.49 13.34 6.11
N GLN A 18 13.29 12.21 6.81
CA GLN A 18 14.39 11.27 7.13
C GLN A 18 15.02 10.68 5.87
N VAL A 19 14.19 10.26 4.90
CA VAL A 19 14.69 9.75 3.62
C VAL A 19 15.41 10.85 2.84
N ARG A 20 14.85 12.06 2.80
CA ARG A 20 15.46 13.22 2.14
C ARG A 20 16.84 13.56 2.71
N LEU A 21 16.98 13.51 4.04
CA LEU A 21 18.26 13.71 4.72
C LEU A 21 19.26 12.61 4.35
N ALA A 22 18.84 11.35 4.30
CA ALA A 22 19.70 10.24 3.87
C ALA A 22 20.22 10.43 2.44
N LEU A 23 19.35 10.83 1.51
CA LEU A 23 19.73 11.15 0.13
C LEU A 23 20.73 12.32 0.06
N ALA A 24 20.55 13.35 0.88
CA ALA A 24 21.42 14.53 0.89
C ALA A 24 22.79 14.28 1.54
N THR A 25 22.89 13.26 2.40
CA THR A 25 24.15 12.86 3.05
C THR A 25 25.00 11.92 2.22
N GLU A 26 24.53 11.52 1.03
CA GLU A 26 25.29 10.61 0.17
C GLU A 26 26.71 11.13 -0.10
N PRO A 27 27.74 10.40 0.31
CA PRO A 27 29.10 10.81 0.04
C PRO A 27 29.34 10.70 -1.46
N ALA A 28 29.68 11.83 -2.08
CA ALA A 28 30.20 11.88 -3.44
C ALA A 28 31.48 11.02 -3.55
N GLY A 29 31.32 9.72 -3.83
CA GLY A 29 32.41 8.76 -4.02
C GLY A 29 32.64 7.77 -2.87
N ALA A 30 31.65 6.94 -2.52
CA ALA A 30 31.82 5.88 -1.53
C ALA A 30 32.82 4.80 -1.98
N ASP A 31 33.98 4.80 -1.31
CA ASP A 31 34.93 3.69 -1.19
C ASP A 31 34.22 2.45 -0.60
N GLU A 32 34.59 1.24 -1.01
CA GLU A 32 33.89 -0.04 -0.75
C GLU A 32 33.88 -0.49 0.73
N SER A 33 34.38 0.36 1.63
CA SER A 33 34.41 0.13 3.07
C SER A 33 33.05 0.46 3.70
N LYS A 34 32.02 -0.37 3.42
CA LYS A 34 30.67 -0.20 3.99
C LYS A 34 30.72 -0.36 5.52
N GLU A 35 30.87 0.75 6.23
CA GLU A 35 30.41 0.87 7.60
C GLU A 35 28.92 0.50 7.63
N VAL A 36 28.49 -0.33 8.60
CA VAL A 36 27.09 -0.74 8.71
C VAL A 36 26.30 0.48 9.19
N VAL A 37 25.78 1.26 8.24
CA VAL A 37 24.89 2.38 8.54
C VAL A 37 23.59 1.81 9.11
N PRO A 38 23.16 2.23 10.32
CA PRO A 38 21.91 1.76 10.89
C PRO A 38 20.72 2.13 9.99
N PRO A 39 19.63 1.34 10.01
CA PRO A 39 18.40 1.71 9.33
C PRO A 39 17.90 3.09 9.75
N LEU A 40 17.15 3.76 8.87
CA LEU A 40 16.51 5.02 9.19
C LEU A 40 15.53 4.84 10.35
N ALA A 41 15.58 5.77 11.30
CA ALA A 41 14.67 5.78 12.44
C ALA A 41 13.43 6.59 12.11
N TRP A 42 12.26 5.95 12.15
CA TRP A 42 10.98 6.62 11.95
C TRP A 42 10.59 7.44 13.19
N PRO A 43 9.90 8.59 13.00
CA PRO A 43 9.42 9.40 14.11
C PRO A 43 8.51 8.60 15.05
N SER A 44 8.35 9.07 16.28
CA SER A 44 7.38 8.49 17.21
C SER A 44 5.95 8.82 16.81
N TRP A 45 5.05 7.85 16.94
CA TRP A 45 3.61 8.06 16.82
C TRP A 45 2.98 8.38 18.19
N PRO A 46 2.00 9.32 18.29
CA PRO A 46 1.31 9.60 19.54
C PRO A 46 0.62 8.36 20.11
N ALA A 47 0.91 8.02 21.38
CA ALA A 47 0.40 6.81 22.02
C ALA A 47 -1.10 6.87 22.37
N ASP A 48 -1.68 8.07 22.37
CA ASP A 48 -3.10 8.33 22.60
C ASP A 48 -3.98 8.06 21.36
N LEU A 49 -3.36 7.87 20.19
CA LEU A 49 -4.05 7.47 18.97
C LEU A 49 -4.06 5.95 18.84
N GLU A 50 -5.24 5.34 19.01
CA GLU A 50 -5.43 3.88 18.97
C GLU A 50 -5.03 3.25 17.62
N ARG A 51 -5.10 4.02 16.52
CA ARG A 51 -4.79 3.54 15.17
C ARG A 51 -3.40 3.99 14.72
N LEU A 52 -2.58 3.04 14.27
CA LEU A 52 -1.29 3.30 13.63
C LEU A 52 -1.42 4.21 12.38
N PRO A 53 -0.42 5.03 12.06
CA PRO A 53 -0.39 5.82 10.83
C PRO A 53 -0.36 4.91 9.61
N SER A 54 -0.92 5.39 8.49
CA SER A 54 -1.04 4.61 7.25
C SER A 54 0.29 3.99 6.80
N PHE A 55 1.41 4.73 6.93
CA PHE A 55 2.72 4.20 6.57
C PHE A 55 3.10 2.95 7.39
N GLN A 56 2.88 2.97 8.71
CA GLN A 56 3.19 1.82 9.57
C GLN A 56 2.25 0.65 9.30
N VAL A 57 0.96 0.92 9.10
CA VAL A 57 -0.02 -0.11 8.70
C VAL A 57 0.43 -0.80 7.40
N LEU A 58 0.92 -0.04 6.42
CA LEU A 58 1.40 -0.60 5.17
C LEU A 58 2.68 -1.43 5.37
N CYS A 59 3.61 -0.93 6.19
CA CYS A 59 4.84 -1.68 6.51
C CYS A 59 4.52 -3.02 7.18
N GLU A 60 3.61 -3.04 8.16
CA GLU A 60 3.22 -4.27 8.86
C GLU A 60 2.49 -5.25 7.93
N ARG A 61 1.53 -4.77 7.13
CA ARG A 61 0.73 -5.64 6.26
C ARG A 61 1.50 -6.23 5.10
N ALA A 62 2.45 -5.48 4.54
CA ALA A 62 3.30 -5.94 3.46
C ALA A 62 4.61 -6.57 3.94
N ASP A 63 4.84 -6.65 5.26
CA ASP A 63 6.10 -7.12 5.86
C ASP A 63 7.33 -6.40 5.26
N LEU A 64 7.27 -5.06 5.23
CA LEU A 64 8.35 -4.24 4.67
C LEU A 64 9.51 -4.16 5.66
N ASP A 65 10.67 -4.65 5.24
CA ASP A 65 11.91 -4.38 5.93
C ASP A 65 12.28 -2.87 5.86
N PRO A 66 13.21 -2.39 6.72
CA PRO A 66 13.54 -0.96 6.77
C PRO A 66 14.06 -0.38 5.44
N PHE A 67 14.80 -1.15 4.65
CA PHE A 67 15.28 -0.71 3.34
C PHE A 67 14.11 -0.61 2.36
N ALA A 68 13.25 -1.63 2.30
CA ALA A 68 12.05 -1.62 1.48
C ALA A 68 11.11 -0.44 1.83
N ALA A 69 10.90 -0.19 3.12
CA ALA A 69 10.11 0.94 3.60
C ALA A 69 10.73 2.29 3.18
N SER A 70 12.06 2.41 3.22
CA SER A 70 12.79 3.61 2.76
C SER A 70 12.68 3.81 1.24
N VAL A 71 12.76 2.73 0.45
CA VAL A 71 12.56 2.78 -1.02
C VAL A 71 11.14 3.22 -1.36
N LEU A 72 10.14 2.73 -0.62
CA LEU A 72 8.76 3.14 -0.81
C LEU A 72 8.59 4.65 -0.55
N LEU A 73 9.14 5.15 0.56
CA LEU A 73 9.10 6.58 0.89
C LEU A 73 9.89 7.45 -0.08
N LEU A 74 11.01 6.97 -0.61
CA LEU A 74 11.74 7.62 -1.71
C LEU A 74 10.82 7.79 -2.93
N CYS A 75 10.13 6.73 -3.31
CA CYS A 75 9.19 6.77 -4.44
C CYS A 75 7.98 7.65 -4.17
N ALA A 76 7.42 7.61 -2.95
CA ALA A 76 6.30 8.48 -2.55
C ALA A 76 6.72 9.95 -2.47
N GLY A 77 7.95 10.23 -2.02
CA GLY A 77 8.53 11.57 -1.97
C GLY A 77 8.59 12.24 -3.34
N MET A 78 8.76 11.47 -4.42
CA MET A 78 8.70 12.00 -5.79
C MET A 78 7.35 12.64 -6.14
N GLU A 79 6.26 12.17 -5.55
CA GLU A 79 4.89 12.69 -5.77
C GLU A 79 4.50 13.75 -4.72
N LEU A 80 5.01 13.61 -3.49
CA LEU A 80 4.56 14.39 -2.34
C LEU A 80 5.48 15.56 -1.97
N ASP A 81 6.73 15.56 -2.45
CA ASP A 81 7.75 16.55 -2.09
C ASP A 81 8.62 16.94 -3.28
N THR A 82 8.50 18.20 -3.70
CA THR A 82 9.19 18.75 -4.89
C THR A 82 10.71 18.77 -4.78
N ARG A 83 11.29 18.49 -3.61
CA ARG A 83 12.74 18.47 -3.37
C ARG A 83 13.40 17.16 -3.84
N PHE A 84 12.66 16.06 -3.91
CA PHE A 84 13.20 14.74 -4.25
C PHE A 84 13.77 14.61 -5.68
N PRO A 85 13.13 15.15 -6.73
CA PRO A 85 13.66 15.04 -8.10
C PRO A 85 15.08 15.58 -8.26
N ALA A 86 15.38 16.72 -7.62
CA ALA A 86 16.70 17.35 -7.68
C ALA A 86 17.77 16.47 -7.00
N LEU A 87 17.46 15.90 -5.83
CA LEU A 87 18.35 14.96 -5.13
C LEU A 87 18.58 13.70 -5.96
N CYS A 88 17.54 13.19 -6.64
CA CYS A 88 17.69 12.02 -7.51
C CYS A 88 18.63 12.30 -8.69
N ALA A 89 18.47 13.46 -9.34
CA ALA A 89 19.35 13.89 -10.43
C ALA A 89 20.81 14.04 -9.98
N GLU A 90 21.04 14.64 -8.80
CA GLU A 90 22.37 14.81 -8.21
C GLU A 90 23.04 13.47 -7.94
N ILE A 91 22.34 12.55 -7.26
CA ILE A 91 22.85 11.21 -6.96
C ILE A 91 23.09 10.43 -8.26
N ASN A 92 22.17 10.48 -9.23
CA ASN A 92 22.35 9.85 -10.53
C ASN A 92 23.47 10.51 -11.37
N GLN A 93 23.99 11.66 -10.96
CA GLN A 93 24.97 12.47 -11.70
C GLN A 93 24.49 12.78 -13.13
N ASN A 94 23.18 12.96 -13.28
CA ASN A 94 22.54 13.20 -14.57
C ASN A 94 21.22 13.96 -14.38
N GLU A 95 21.19 15.22 -14.80
CA GLU A 95 20.00 16.08 -14.75
C GLU A 95 18.83 15.54 -15.58
N ALA A 96 19.12 14.74 -16.62
CA ALA A 96 18.09 14.09 -17.43
C ALA A 96 17.47 12.87 -16.73
N CYS A 97 17.98 12.47 -15.56
CA CYS A 97 17.48 11.35 -14.76
C CYS A 97 17.03 11.77 -13.34
N PRO A 98 16.03 12.66 -13.19
CA PRO A 98 15.54 13.12 -11.89
C PRO A 98 14.56 12.12 -11.26
N TRP A 99 14.91 10.84 -11.23
CA TRP A 99 14.04 9.77 -10.74
C TRP A 99 14.80 8.73 -9.93
N PRO A 100 14.11 8.02 -9.02
CA PRO A 100 14.72 6.93 -8.28
C PRO A 100 14.90 5.69 -9.18
N SER A 101 15.92 4.91 -8.85
CA SER A 101 16.21 3.57 -9.38
C SER A 101 16.68 2.69 -8.22
N PHE A 102 16.71 1.36 -8.38
CA PHE A 102 17.26 0.51 -7.32
C PHE A 102 18.76 0.77 -7.10
N SER A 103 19.52 1.07 -8.15
CA SER A 103 20.94 1.46 -8.03
C SER A 103 21.10 2.71 -7.18
N LEU A 104 20.23 3.71 -7.38
CA LEU A 104 20.21 4.91 -6.55
C LEU A 104 19.87 4.56 -5.10
N ALA A 105 18.80 3.80 -4.87
CA ALA A 105 18.38 3.44 -3.52
C ALA A 105 19.44 2.61 -2.77
N MET A 106 20.06 1.63 -3.43
CA MET A 106 21.08 0.77 -2.83
C MET A 106 22.37 1.50 -2.49
N ARG A 107 22.63 2.61 -3.17
CA ARG A 107 23.74 3.51 -2.86
C ARG A 107 23.36 4.45 -1.72
N ALA A 108 22.18 5.07 -1.80
CA ALA A 108 21.77 6.18 -0.95
C ALA A 108 21.07 5.83 0.38
N LEU A 109 20.55 4.61 0.51
CA LEU A 109 19.75 4.21 1.66
C LEU A 109 20.46 3.08 2.45
N PRO A 110 20.38 3.11 3.79
CA PRO A 110 20.98 2.09 4.63
C PRO A 110 20.28 0.74 4.49
N GLY A 111 21.00 -0.34 4.78
CA GLY A 111 20.42 -1.69 4.82
C GLY A 111 20.14 -2.32 3.45
N ALA A 112 20.70 -1.77 2.37
CA ALA A 112 20.51 -2.31 1.02
C ALA A 112 20.97 -3.78 0.87
N TYR A 113 20.12 -4.62 0.29
CA TYR A 113 20.43 -6.01 -0.04
C TYR A 113 19.69 -6.47 -1.30
N TRP A 114 20.30 -7.36 -2.09
CA TRP A 114 19.79 -7.76 -3.41
C TRP A 114 18.44 -8.46 -3.39
N GLN A 115 18.13 -9.18 -2.32
CA GLN A 115 16.86 -9.89 -2.20
C GLN A 115 15.67 -8.92 -2.05
N ALA A 116 15.89 -7.68 -1.60
CA ALA A 116 14.83 -6.65 -1.46
C ALA A 116 14.23 -6.19 -2.81
N ILE A 117 14.94 -6.40 -3.91
CA ILE A 117 14.53 -5.95 -5.25
C ILE A 117 14.08 -7.11 -6.16
N ALA A 118 14.06 -8.33 -5.62
CA ALA A 118 13.59 -9.52 -6.31
C ALA A 118 12.10 -9.38 -6.67
N PRO A 119 11.61 -10.02 -7.75
CA PRO A 119 10.17 -10.00 -8.08
C PRO A 119 9.27 -10.48 -6.94
N SER A 120 9.75 -11.43 -6.14
CA SER A 120 9.04 -11.98 -4.97
C SER A 120 9.12 -11.09 -3.72
N ALA A 121 9.93 -10.03 -3.72
CA ALA A 121 10.08 -9.14 -2.58
C ALA A 121 8.84 -8.26 -2.42
N PRO A 122 8.47 -7.86 -1.18
CA PRO A 122 7.22 -7.16 -0.89
C PRO A 122 6.90 -5.98 -1.82
N LEU A 123 7.89 -5.11 -2.10
CA LEU A 123 7.71 -3.94 -2.96
C LEU A 123 7.16 -4.29 -4.36
N ARG A 124 7.63 -5.38 -4.94
CA ARG A 124 7.27 -5.82 -6.30
C ARG A 124 6.10 -6.79 -6.27
N ARG A 125 6.11 -7.74 -5.33
CA ARG A 125 5.04 -8.72 -5.14
C ARG A 125 3.69 -8.04 -4.93
N PHE A 126 3.64 -7.05 -4.03
CA PHE A 126 2.42 -6.31 -3.75
C PHE A 126 2.23 -5.12 -4.68
N GLN A 127 3.06 -4.94 -5.71
CA GLN A 127 3.02 -3.81 -6.65
C GLN A 127 2.93 -2.45 -5.93
N LEU A 128 3.70 -2.27 -4.86
CA LEU A 128 3.76 -1.01 -4.13
C LEU A 128 4.54 0.06 -4.91
N ILE A 129 5.49 -0.42 -5.71
CA ILE A 129 6.20 0.37 -6.71
C ILE A 129 6.03 -0.24 -8.09
N ARG A 130 6.13 0.60 -9.10
CA ARG A 130 6.17 0.23 -10.51
C ARG A 130 7.58 0.42 -11.05
N LEU A 131 7.92 -0.35 -12.08
CA LEU A 131 9.23 -0.32 -12.73
C LEU A 131 9.03 0.00 -14.21
N GLU A 132 9.89 0.86 -14.74
CA GLU A 132 9.93 1.14 -16.18
C GLU A 132 10.45 -0.07 -16.94
N SER A 133 9.74 -0.47 -18.00
CA SER A 133 10.14 -1.55 -18.89
C SER A 133 11.23 -1.10 -19.88
N GLY A 134 12.08 -2.04 -20.32
CA GLY A 134 13.03 -1.80 -21.41
C GLY A 134 14.42 -1.32 -20.96
N GLN A 135 14.69 -1.28 -19.66
CA GLN A 135 16.01 -1.04 -19.09
C GLN A 135 16.46 -2.18 -18.18
N LEU A 136 17.72 -2.15 -17.74
CA LEU A 136 18.19 -3.02 -16.67
C LEU A 136 17.36 -2.75 -15.41
N VAL A 137 16.89 -3.80 -14.74
CA VAL A 137 16.02 -3.68 -13.53
C VAL A 137 16.61 -2.73 -12.50
N THR A 138 17.93 -2.75 -12.30
CA THR A 138 18.61 -1.91 -11.32
C THR A 138 18.69 -0.44 -11.71
N GLN A 139 18.57 -0.12 -13.00
CA GLN A 139 18.67 1.25 -13.53
C GLN A 139 17.32 1.82 -13.96
N ALA A 140 16.32 0.95 -14.15
CA ALA A 140 14.97 1.32 -14.50
C ALA A 140 14.43 2.37 -13.52
N ARG A 141 13.70 3.35 -14.07
CA ARG A 141 12.92 4.27 -13.26
C ARG A 141 11.93 3.48 -12.43
N ILE A 142 11.88 3.78 -11.13
CA ILE A 142 10.86 3.25 -10.23
C ILE A 142 9.98 4.38 -9.71
N TRP A 143 8.72 4.10 -9.39
CA TRP A 143 7.81 5.08 -8.81
C TRP A 143 6.75 4.40 -7.95
N CYS A 144 6.14 5.18 -7.06
CA CYS A 144 5.10 4.70 -6.15
C CYS A 144 3.82 4.48 -6.95
N ASP A 145 3.14 3.36 -6.75
CA ASP A 145 1.83 3.16 -7.35
C ASP A 145 0.84 4.19 -6.78
N GLU A 146 -0.10 4.67 -7.61
CA GLU A 146 -0.97 5.80 -7.25
C GLU A 146 -1.76 5.53 -5.97
N ARG A 147 -2.29 4.31 -5.84
CA ARG A 147 -3.08 3.89 -4.67
C ARG A 147 -2.25 3.95 -3.38
N VAL A 148 -0.93 3.79 -3.49
CA VAL A 148 -0.07 3.71 -2.32
C VAL A 148 0.17 5.09 -1.74
N TRP A 149 0.53 6.09 -2.56
CA TRP A 149 0.67 7.45 -2.02
C TRP A 149 -0.68 8.03 -1.55
N GLN A 150 -1.78 7.66 -2.22
CA GLN A 150 -3.14 8.01 -1.77
C GLN A 150 -3.45 7.38 -0.41
N PHE A 151 -3.15 6.09 -0.23
CA PHE A 151 -3.31 5.40 1.04
C PHE A 151 -2.46 6.02 2.16
N LEU A 152 -1.22 6.41 1.87
CA LEU A 152 -0.34 7.09 2.83
C LEU A 152 -0.92 8.43 3.30
N LEU A 153 -1.62 9.15 2.42
CA LEU A 153 -2.36 10.39 2.76
C LEU A 153 -3.74 10.14 3.39
N ASN A 154 -4.14 8.88 3.57
CA ASN A 154 -5.48 8.47 3.99
C ASN A 154 -6.58 9.03 3.05
N ILE A 155 -6.30 9.02 1.76
CA ILE A 155 -7.29 9.27 0.71
C ILE A 155 -7.94 7.92 0.41
N GLU A 156 -9.25 7.83 0.67
CA GLU A 156 -10.02 6.64 0.37
C GLU A 156 -10.29 6.56 -1.13
N GLY A 157 -9.93 5.43 -1.74
CA GLY A 157 -10.18 5.17 -3.15
C GLY A 157 -10.18 3.68 -3.43
N LEU A 158 -11.00 3.27 -4.40
CA LEU A 158 -10.91 1.94 -4.96
C LEU A 158 -9.75 1.93 -5.98
N ASP A 159 -8.99 0.85 -6.01
CA ASP A 159 -7.95 0.64 -7.03
C ASP A 159 -8.55 0.82 -8.43
N SER A 160 -7.93 1.64 -9.28
CA SER A 160 -8.45 1.95 -10.63
C SER A 160 -8.60 0.70 -11.50
N ARG A 161 -7.81 -0.34 -11.23
CA ARG A 161 -7.88 -1.67 -11.86
C ARG A 161 -9.17 -2.40 -11.48
N LEU A 162 -9.63 -2.24 -10.24
CA LEU A 162 -10.89 -2.80 -9.74
C LEU A 162 -12.09 -1.91 -10.01
N ALA A 163 -11.90 -0.59 -10.11
CA ALA A 163 -12.97 0.41 -10.22
C ALA A 163 -13.94 0.17 -11.38
N HIS A 164 -13.45 -0.42 -12.47
CA HIS A 164 -14.26 -0.75 -13.65
C HIS A 164 -14.83 -2.17 -13.62
N GLN A 165 -14.35 -3.01 -12.71
CA GLN A 165 -14.70 -4.43 -12.62
C GLN A 165 -15.73 -4.70 -11.51
N VAL A 166 -15.77 -3.83 -10.50
CA VAL A 166 -16.72 -3.94 -9.39
C VAL A 166 -17.77 -2.86 -9.42
N ASN A 167 -18.94 -3.16 -8.86
CA ASN A 167 -20.00 -2.19 -8.66
C ASN A 167 -20.62 -2.37 -7.28
N GLU A 168 -21.19 -1.31 -6.73
CA GLU A 168 -22.06 -1.43 -5.56
C GLU A 168 -23.33 -2.20 -5.96
N PRO A 169 -23.75 -3.21 -5.19
CA PRO A 169 -24.95 -3.97 -5.52
C PRO A 169 -26.21 -3.13 -5.25
N GLU A 170 -27.20 -3.25 -6.12
CA GLU A 170 -28.56 -2.78 -5.81
C GLU A 170 -29.19 -3.73 -4.78
N LEU A 171 -29.68 -3.16 -3.68
CA LEU A 171 -30.17 -3.92 -2.53
C LEU A 171 -31.67 -3.70 -2.31
N PRO A 172 -32.40 -4.73 -1.86
CA PRO A 172 -33.81 -4.59 -1.50
C PRO A 172 -33.98 -3.77 -0.22
N ASP A 173 -35.14 -3.14 -0.08
CA ASP A 173 -35.52 -2.39 1.11
C ASP A 173 -35.88 -3.36 2.26
N GLY A 174 -34.85 -3.83 2.96
CA GLY A 174 -34.97 -4.63 4.17
C GLY A 174 -34.85 -6.14 3.97
N LEU A 175 -34.80 -6.84 5.11
CA LEU A 175 -34.54 -8.27 5.20
C LEU A 175 -35.68 -8.95 5.94
N ALA A 176 -36.01 -10.18 5.52
CA ALA A 176 -36.90 -11.04 6.30
C ALA A 176 -36.23 -11.42 7.64
N PRO A 177 -36.99 -11.76 8.70
CA PRO A 177 -36.42 -12.07 10.02
C PRO A 177 -35.35 -13.16 10.02
N SER A 178 -35.50 -14.18 9.16
CA SER A 178 -34.51 -15.25 9.00
C SER A 178 -33.20 -14.76 8.37
N GLN A 179 -33.28 -13.79 7.45
CA GLN A 179 -32.13 -13.19 6.80
C GLN A 179 -31.42 -12.20 7.74
N GLU A 180 -32.16 -11.46 8.56
CA GLU A 180 -31.60 -10.58 9.59
C GLU A 180 -30.79 -11.39 10.61
N ALA A 181 -31.31 -12.53 11.06
CA ALA A 181 -30.59 -13.44 11.95
C ALA A 181 -29.31 -14.00 11.30
N LEU A 182 -29.32 -14.26 9.99
CA LEU A 182 -28.13 -14.69 9.25
C LEU A 182 -27.11 -13.56 9.12
N ALA A 183 -27.56 -12.34 8.83
CA ALA A 183 -26.71 -11.16 8.74
C ALA A 183 -26.02 -10.86 10.08
N GLN A 184 -26.74 -11.03 11.20
CA GLN A 184 -26.13 -10.87 12.54
C GLN A 184 -25.04 -11.93 12.79
N ARG A 185 -25.30 -13.20 12.46
CA ARG A 185 -24.28 -14.25 12.60
C ARG A 185 -23.05 -13.99 11.75
N LEU A 186 -23.26 -13.49 10.52
CA LEU A 186 -22.17 -13.09 9.65
C LEU A 186 -21.40 -11.90 10.24
N HIS A 187 -22.10 -10.89 10.74
CA HIS A 187 -21.51 -9.72 11.40
C HIS A 187 -20.62 -10.13 12.57
N ASP A 188 -21.12 -10.96 13.48
CA ASP A 188 -20.38 -11.42 14.66
C ASP A 188 -19.11 -12.19 14.25
N THR A 189 -19.21 -12.99 13.17
CA THR A 189 -18.06 -13.71 12.61
C THR A 189 -17.01 -12.73 12.07
N LEU A 190 -17.41 -11.77 11.23
CA LEU A 190 -16.51 -10.77 10.67
C LEU A 190 -15.86 -9.91 11.76
N LEU A 191 -16.62 -9.50 12.78
CA LEU A 191 -16.13 -8.71 13.90
C LEU A 191 -15.04 -9.46 14.67
N SER A 192 -15.24 -10.75 14.95
CA SER A 192 -14.26 -11.57 15.66
C SER A 192 -12.95 -11.80 14.91
N CYS A 193 -12.95 -11.62 13.58
CA CYS A 193 -11.77 -11.80 12.73
C CYS A 193 -11.09 -10.48 12.32
N ALA A 194 -11.69 -9.33 12.65
CA ALA A 194 -11.30 -8.02 12.10
C ALA A 194 -9.83 -7.62 12.36
N GLU A 195 -9.19 -8.17 13.39
CA GLU A 195 -7.78 -7.90 13.73
C GLU A 195 -6.76 -8.78 12.99
N THR A 196 -7.20 -9.85 12.33
CA THR A 196 -6.31 -10.80 11.65
C THR A 196 -6.51 -10.74 10.15
N GLU A 197 -7.46 -11.52 9.65
CA GLU A 197 -7.82 -11.59 8.25
C GLU A 197 -9.31 -11.89 8.15
N PHE A 198 -9.99 -11.24 7.20
CA PHE A 198 -11.40 -11.54 6.99
C PHE A 198 -11.57 -12.95 6.43
N PRO A 199 -12.47 -13.77 6.99
CA PRO A 199 -12.69 -15.12 6.51
C PRO A 199 -13.40 -15.10 5.15
N VAL A 200 -13.12 -16.12 4.34
CA VAL A 200 -13.94 -16.41 3.16
C VAL A 200 -15.27 -17.00 3.61
N VAL A 201 -16.36 -16.28 3.35
CA VAL A 201 -17.72 -16.72 3.68
C VAL A 201 -18.50 -17.03 2.41
N GLN A 202 -19.05 -18.25 2.35
CA GLN A 202 -19.97 -18.65 1.28
C GLN A 202 -21.42 -18.54 1.75
N LEU A 203 -22.19 -17.64 1.12
CA LEU A 203 -23.64 -17.55 1.31
C LEU A 203 -24.36 -18.42 0.28
N LEU A 204 -25.06 -19.45 0.76
CA LEU A 204 -25.81 -20.38 -0.08
C LEU A 204 -27.30 -20.03 -0.05
N GLY A 205 -27.85 -19.71 -1.22
CA GLY A 205 -29.24 -19.32 -1.37
C GLY A 205 -29.72 -19.40 -2.81
N ARG A 206 -31.03 -19.31 -3.00
CA ARG A 206 -31.65 -19.32 -4.34
C ARG A 206 -31.65 -17.93 -5.00
N SER A 207 -31.47 -16.87 -4.21
CA SER A 207 -31.48 -15.49 -4.66
C SER A 207 -30.13 -14.85 -4.36
N VAL A 208 -29.46 -14.39 -5.42
CA VAL A 208 -28.20 -13.62 -5.30
C VAL A 208 -28.46 -12.27 -4.64
N VAL A 209 -29.60 -11.64 -4.94
CA VAL A 209 -29.99 -10.35 -4.38
C VAL A 209 -30.15 -10.46 -2.85
N ASP A 210 -30.82 -11.50 -2.37
CA ASP A 210 -30.99 -11.74 -0.93
C ASP A 210 -29.65 -12.00 -0.23
N SER A 211 -28.75 -12.73 -0.91
CA SER A 211 -27.41 -13.02 -0.39
C SER A 211 -26.57 -11.74 -0.28
N LEU A 212 -26.65 -10.86 -1.27
CA LEU A 212 -26.00 -9.55 -1.24
C LEU A 212 -26.59 -8.65 -0.15
N ALA A 213 -27.90 -8.69 0.07
CA ALA A 213 -28.57 -7.93 1.12
C ALA A 213 -28.12 -8.38 2.52
N VAL A 214 -28.01 -9.69 2.75
CA VAL A 214 -27.46 -10.27 3.99
C VAL A 214 -26.00 -9.83 4.19
N ALA A 215 -25.17 -9.94 3.16
CA ALA A 215 -23.77 -9.53 3.21
C ALA A 215 -23.63 -8.03 3.53
N HIS A 216 -24.38 -7.18 2.85
CA HIS A 216 -24.37 -5.74 3.08
C HIS A 216 -24.78 -5.40 4.52
N ARG A 217 -25.87 -6.01 5.01
CA ARG A 217 -26.35 -5.78 6.38
C ARG A 217 -25.33 -6.16 7.44
N ALA A 218 -24.56 -7.23 7.20
CA ALA A 218 -23.50 -7.67 8.11
C ALA A 218 -22.29 -6.72 8.10
N CYS A 219 -21.92 -6.22 6.92
CA CYS A 219 -20.75 -5.37 6.69
C CYS A 219 -20.95 -3.90 7.10
N HIS A 220 -22.15 -3.35 6.88
CA HIS A 220 -22.43 -1.93 7.08
C HIS A 220 -22.10 -1.40 8.50
N PRO A 221 -22.44 -2.10 9.61
CA PRO A 221 -22.09 -1.65 10.96
C PRO A 221 -20.58 -1.65 11.24
N LEU A 222 -19.79 -2.41 10.47
CA LEU A 222 -18.33 -2.45 10.56
C LEU A 222 -17.65 -1.33 9.75
N GLY A 223 -18.43 -0.47 9.09
CA GLY A 223 -17.91 0.54 8.16
C GLY A 223 -17.36 -0.05 6.85
N LEU A 224 -17.65 -1.33 6.58
CA LEU A 224 -17.22 -1.99 5.35
C LEU A 224 -18.19 -1.70 4.21
N ARG A 225 -17.65 -1.25 3.07
CA ARG A 225 -18.40 -1.06 1.83
C ARG A 225 -18.41 -2.36 1.01
N LEU A 226 -19.59 -2.77 0.58
CA LEU A 226 -19.76 -3.99 -0.22
C LEU A 226 -19.62 -3.68 -1.71
N PHE A 227 -18.70 -4.38 -2.36
CA PHE A 227 -18.54 -4.36 -3.81
C PHE A 227 -18.84 -5.74 -4.39
N LYS A 228 -19.42 -5.77 -5.59
CA LYS A 228 -19.72 -6.98 -6.36
C LYS A 228 -18.78 -7.07 -7.55
N LEU A 229 -18.06 -8.18 -7.66
CA LEU A 229 -17.30 -8.58 -8.85
C LEU A 229 -18.05 -9.73 -9.54
N LYS A 230 -18.25 -9.63 -10.86
CA LYS A 230 -18.83 -10.73 -11.65
C LYS A 230 -17.73 -11.73 -12.00
N GLU A 231 -18.05 -13.02 -11.95
CA GLU A 231 -17.11 -14.10 -12.30
C GLU A 231 -16.53 -13.93 -13.71
N ASP A 232 -17.35 -13.55 -14.70
CA ASP A 232 -16.92 -13.33 -16.08
C ASP A 232 -15.92 -12.17 -16.26
N LEU A 233 -15.72 -11.34 -15.23
CA LEU A 233 -14.73 -10.27 -15.21
C LEU A 233 -13.41 -10.70 -14.54
N LEU A 234 -13.37 -11.90 -13.95
CA LEU A 234 -12.14 -12.46 -13.42
C LEU A 234 -11.26 -12.91 -14.60
N PRO A 235 -10.00 -12.45 -14.68
CA PRO A 235 -9.06 -12.98 -15.65
C PRO A 235 -8.83 -14.48 -15.40
N PRO A 236 -8.47 -15.24 -16.45
CA PRO A 236 -8.12 -16.64 -16.30
C PRO A 236 -6.92 -16.80 -15.35
N PRO A 237 -6.76 -17.98 -14.70
CA PRO A 237 -5.62 -18.25 -13.83
C PRO A 237 -4.29 -17.97 -14.54
N GLY A 238 -3.45 -17.14 -13.93
CA GLY A 238 -2.17 -16.71 -14.49
C GLY A 238 -1.74 -15.34 -13.97
N GLU A 239 -0.79 -14.71 -14.66
CA GLU A 239 -0.19 -13.43 -14.28
C GLU A 239 -1.24 -12.31 -14.17
N GLU A 240 -2.23 -12.26 -15.07
CA GLU A 240 -3.31 -11.25 -15.01
C GLU A 240 -4.18 -11.38 -13.74
N LEU A 241 -4.41 -12.60 -13.26
CA LEU A 241 -5.15 -12.83 -12.02
C LEU A 241 -4.32 -12.51 -10.79
N GLU A 242 -3.04 -12.88 -10.80
CA GLU A 242 -2.09 -12.49 -9.74
C GLU A 242 -1.87 -10.98 -9.69
N GLU A 243 -1.95 -10.30 -10.84
CA GLU A 243 -1.85 -8.85 -10.87
C GLU A 243 -3.08 -8.17 -10.27
N MET A 244 -4.26 -8.79 -10.38
CA MET A 244 -5.53 -8.27 -9.87
C MET A 244 -5.72 -8.49 -8.36
N LEU A 245 -5.16 -9.57 -7.81
CA LEU A 245 -5.22 -9.94 -6.38
C LEU A 245 -4.17 -9.21 -5.52
#